data_AF-A0A6A4HH93-F1
#
_entry.id   AF-A0A6A4HH93-F1
#
_cell.length_a   1.000
_cell.length_b   1.000
_cell.length_c   1.000
_cell.angle_alpha   90.00
_cell.angle_beta   90.00
_cell.angle_gamma   90.00
#
_symmetry.space_group_name_H-M   'P 1'
#
loop_
_entity.id
_entity.type
_entity.pdbx_description
1 polymer ?
#
loop_
_entity_poly.entity_id
_entity_poly.type
_entity_poly.pdbx_seq_one_letter_code
_entity_poly.pdbx_strand_id
1 'polypeptide(L)' 'MRRSSEETVEILIDAAAVGEKDDCHGVKENVMFGQMASMGTGAFDAALDIDTSKAATMDHRLLPVQSMMAAQMEV' A
#
# COMPACT_ATOMS: atom_id res chain seq x y z
N MET A 1 6.45 -21.32 -5.48
CA MET A 1 6.78 -21.52 -6.92
C MET A 1 8.25 -21.78 -7.28
N ARG A 2 8.57 -23.03 -7.66
CA ARG A 2 9.81 -23.40 -8.40
C ARG A 2 9.68 -23.24 -9.92
N ARG A 3 8.45 -23.06 -10.41
CA ARG A 3 8.03 -23.09 -11.82
C ARG A 3 8.59 -21.98 -12.71
N SER A 4 9.09 -20.91 -12.12
CA SER A 4 9.61 -19.74 -12.85
C SER A 4 11.06 -19.92 -13.31
N SER A 5 11.68 -21.08 -13.05
CA SER A 5 13.00 -21.45 -13.60
C SER A 5 12.87 -22.25 -14.90
N GLU A 6 14.02 -22.54 -15.53
CA GLU A 6 14.13 -23.22 -16.83
C GLU A 6 13.43 -24.59 -16.88
N GLU A 7 13.32 -25.29 -15.75
CA GLU A 7 12.61 -26.57 -15.62
C GLU A 7 11.10 -26.39 -15.35
N THR A 8 10.42 -25.51 -16.09
CA THR A 8 9.00 -25.18 -15.84
C THR A 8 8.06 -26.39 -15.99
N VAL A 9 8.26 -27.20 -17.05
CA VAL A 9 7.32 -28.26 -17.48
C VAL A 9 7.40 -29.50 -16.60
N GLU A 10 8.61 -29.99 -16.33
CA GLU A 10 8.82 -31.21 -15.53
C GLU A 10 8.24 -31.03 -14.14
N ILE A 11 8.63 -29.93 -13.51
CA ILE A 11 8.15 -29.64 -12.19
C ILE A 11 6.58 -29.56 -12.28
N LEU A 12 5.96 -29.00 -13.36
CA LEU A 12 4.49 -28.74 -13.44
C LEU A 12 3.71 -30.04 -13.39
N ILE A 13 4.23 -31.04 -14.10
CA ILE A 13 3.68 -32.39 -14.14
C ILE A 13 3.77 -33.02 -12.74
N ASP A 14 4.89 -32.88 -12.04
CA ASP A 14 5.06 -33.43 -10.70
C ASP A 14 4.07 -32.82 -9.69
N ALA A 15 3.88 -31.49 -9.71
CA ALA A 15 2.92 -30.83 -8.83
C ALA A 15 1.47 -31.19 -9.15
N ALA A 16 1.13 -31.34 -10.44
CA ALA A 16 -0.20 -31.74 -10.86
C ALA A 16 -0.54 -33.17 -10.39
N ALA A 17 0.44 -34.07 -10.37
CA ALA A 17 0.27 -35.43 -9.89
C ALA A 17 -0.03 -35.52 -8.38
N VAL A 18 0.52 -34.60 -7.58
CA VAL A 18 0.33 -34.57 -6.12
C VAL A 18 -0.72 -33.55 -5.65
N GLY A 19 -1.22 -32.69 -6.54
CA GLY A 19 -2.15 -31.62 -6.20
C GLY A 19 -1.54 -30.56 -5.28
N GLU A 20 -0.28 -30.17 -5.52
CA GLU A 20 0.44 -29.18 -4.69
C GLU A 20 -0.31 -27.83 -4.70
N LYS A 21 -0.62 -27.31 -3.51
CA LYS A 21 -1.23 -26.00 -3.33
C LYS A 21 -0.13 -24.93 -3.26
N ASP A 22 -0.14 -23.98 -4.18
CA ASP A 22 0.73 -22.80 -4.14
C ASP A 22 -0.02 -21.64 -3.47
N ASP A 23 0.57 -21.02 -2.45
CA ASP A 23 -0.04 -19.95 -1.66
C ASP A 23 0.22 -18.54 -2.25
N CYS A 24 0.93 -18.43 -3.38
CA CYS A 24 1.09 -17.20 -4.15
C CYS A 24 1.71 -16.00 -3.40
N HIS A 25 2.36 -16.21 -2.25
CA HIS A 25 2.99 -15.13 -1.47
C HIS A 25 4.40 -14.78 -1.96
N GLY A 26 4.98 -15.55 -2.87
CA GLY A 26 6.31 -15.33 -3.41
C GLY A 26 6.36 -14.15 -4.37
N VAL A 27 7.53 -13.50 -4.44
CA VAL A 27 7.80 -12.41 -5.42
C VAL A 27 7.51 -12.87 -6.86
N LYS A 28 8.01 -14.06 -7.23
CA LYS A 28 7.86 -14.59 -8.58
C LYS A 28 6.40 -14.85 -8.94
N GLU A 29 5.61 -15.36 -7.99
CA GLU A 29 4.17 -15.57 -8.18
C GLU A 29 3.46 -14.23 -8.37
N ASN A 30 3.71 -13.28 -7.48
CA ASN A 30 3.10 -11.96 -7.55
C ASN A 30 3.44 -11.22 -8.85
N VAL A 31 4.67 -11.34 -9.35
CA VAL A 31 5.06 -10.81 -10.68
C VAL A 31 4.27 -11.49 -11.79
N MET A 32 4.11 -12.81 -11.77
CA MET A 32 3.37 -13.55 -12.80
C MET A 32 1.86 -13.25 -12.76
N PHE A 33 1.29 -13.00 -11.58
CA PHE A 33 -0.11 -12.59 -11.41
C PHE A 33 -0.35 -11.09 -11.54
N GLY A 34 0.71 -10.29 -11.73
CA GLY A 34 0.62 -8.82 -11.81
C GLY A 34 0.17 -8.15 -10.51
N GLN A 35 0.30 -8.85 -9.37
CA GLN A 35 -0.01 -8.32 -8.04
C GLN A 35 1.22 -7.61 -7.47
N MET A 36 1.03 -6.66 -6.54
CA MET A 36 2.17 -6.06 -5.85
C MET A 36 2.91 -7.13 -5.04
N ALA A 37 4.17 -7.37 -5.40
CA ALA A 37 5.04 -8.26 -4.65
C ALA A 37 5.37 -7.65 -3.29
N SER A 38 5.35 -8.47 -2.24
CA SER A 38 5.69 -8.10 -0.86
C SER A 38 7.20 -7.91 -0.67
N MET A 39 7.79 -6.99 -1.42
CA MET A 39 9.21 -6.64 -1.37
C MET A 39 9.40 -5.14 -1.59
N GLY A 40 10.40 -4.55 -0.95
CA GLY A 40 10.67 -3.11 -1.06
C GLY A 40 9.48 -2.26 -0.61
N THR A 41 8.94 -1.44 -1.51
CA THR A 41 7.79 -0.55 -1.24
C THR A 41 6.48 -1.30 -1.00
N GLY A 42 6.34 -2.53 -1.49
CA GLY A 42 5.20 -3.40 -1.21
C GLY A 42 5.35 -4.22 0.07
N ALA A 43 6.43 -4.04 0.83
CA ALA A 43 6.68 -4.80 2.07
C ALA A 43 5.83 -4.32 3.26
N PHE A 44 5.20 -3.16 3.15
CA PHE A 44 4.30 -2.61 4.16
C PHE A 44 3.08 -1.99 3.47
N ASP A 45 1.97 -1.95 4.18
CA ASP A 45 0.76 -1.30 3.71
C ASP A 45 0.68 0.12 4.28
N ALA A 46 0.15 1.05 3.50
CA ALA A 46 -0.03 2.44 3.90
C ALA A 46 -1.47 2.65 4.36
N ALA A 47 -1.67 2.79 5.68
CA ALA A 47 -2.95 3.13 6.26
C ALA A 47 -3.07 4.65 6.47
N LEU A 48 -4.25 5.21 6.19
CA LEU A 48 -4.55 6.62 6.44
C LEU A 48 -5.08 6.79 7.86
N ASP A 49 -4.39 7.59 8.67
CA ASP A 49 -4.90 8.00 9.98
C ASP A 49 -5.81 9.22 9.86
N ILE A 50 -7.10 8.99 10.11
CA ILE A 50 -8.15 10.00 9.97
C ILE A 50 -8.05 11.05 11.09
N ASP A 51 -7.56 10.68 12.28
CA ASP A 51 -7.55 11.57 13.43
C ASP A 51 -6.45 12.62 13.31
N THR A 52 -5.25 12.22 12.85
CA THR A 52 -4.21 13.18 12.44
C THR A 52 -4.66 14.05 11.26
N SER A 53 -5.43 13.50 10.30
CA SER A 53 -5.91 14.26 9.14
C SER A 53 -6.92 15.36 9.50
N LYS A 54 -7.82 15.10 10.47
CA LYS A 54 -8.76 16.12 10.98
C LYS A 54 -8.04 17.25 11.71
N ALA A 55 -7.02 16.93 12.52
CA ALA A 55 -6.24 17.94 13.24
C ALA A 55 -5.46 18.88 12.29
N ALA A 56 -5.06 18.39 11.12
CA ALA A 56 -4.36 19.15 10.10
C ALA A 56 -5.28 19.99 9.18
N THR A 57 -6.61 19.93 9.37
CA THR A 57 -7.53 20.75 8.57
C THR A 57 -7.38 22.21 8.99
N MET A 58 -6.54 22.95 8.25
CA MET A 58 -6.49 24.40 8.29
C MET A 58 -7.83 24.92 7.77
N ASP A 59 -8.72 25.33 8.68
CA ASP A 59 -9.97 25.98 8.30
C ASP A 59 -9.65 27.33 7.64
N HIS A 60 -9.59 27.32 6.31
CA HIS A 60 -9.35 28.51 5.50
C HIS A 60 -10.41 29.62 5.72
N ARG A 61 -11.56 29.30 6.33
CA ARG A 61 -12.62 30.28 6.64
C ARG A 61 -12.36 31.07 7.92
N LEU A 62 -11.43 30.63 8.79
CA LEU A 62 -11.12 31.32 10.05
C LEU A 62 -9.97 32.34 9.92
N LEU A 63 -9.25 32.34 8.80
CA LEU A 63 -8.05 33.16 8.58
C LEU A 63 -8.31 34.67 8.38
N PRO A 64 -9.49 35.19 7.93
CA PRO A 64 -9.68 36.64 7.78
C PRO A 64 -10.43 37.31 8.95
N VAL A 65 -11.04 36.59 9.89
CA VAL A 65 -11.79 37.21 11.01
C VAL A 65 -10.89 37.50 12.22
N GLN A 66 -9.93 36.63 12.52
CA GLN A 66 -9.04 36.80 13.67
C GLN A 66 -8.06 37.97 13.48
N SER A 67 -7.60 38.20 12.25
CA SER A 67 -6.75 39.35 11.91
C SER A 67 -7.49 40.69 12.00
N MET A 68 -8.80 40.73 11.70
CA MET A 68 -9.62 41.94 11.87
C MET A 68 -9.91 42.25 13.35
N MET A 69 -10.13 41.24 14.19
CA MET A 69 -10.36 41.45 15.63
C MET A 69 -9.11 41.92 16.38
N ALA A 70 -7.92 41.44 16.00
CA ALA A 70 -6.66 41.89 16.60
C ALA A 70 -6.34 43.36 16.28
N ALA A 71 -6.65 43.82 15.06
CA ALA A 71 -6.39 45.20 14.65
C ALA A 71 -7.33 46.24 15.30
N GLN A 72 -8.45 45.83 15.89
CA GLN A 72 -9.38 46.75 16.59
C GLN A 72 -9.05 46.94 18.08
N MET A 73 -8.06 46.22 18.63
CA MET A 73 -7.70 46.28 20.06
C MET A 73 -6.47 47.16 20.36
N GLU A 74 -5.81 47.73 19.34
CA GLU A 74 -4.70 48.68 19.47
C GLU A 74 -5.12 50.12 19.10
N VAL A 75 -6.17 50.63 19.77
CA VAL A 75 -6.48 52.08 19.86
C VAL A 75 -5.91 52.62 21.16
#